data_AF-R7BHP5-F1
#
_entry.id   AF-R7BHP5-F1
#
_cell.length_a   1.000
_cell.length_b   1.000
_cell.length_c   1.000
_cell.angle_alpha   90.00
_cell.angle_beta   90.00
_cell.angle_gamma   90.00
#
_symmetry.space_group_name_H-M   'P 1'
#
loop_
_entity.id
_entity.type
_entity.pdbx_description
1 polymer ?
#
loop_
_entity_poly.entity_id
_entity_poly.type
_entity_poly.pdbx_seq_one_letter_code
_entity_poly.pdbx_strand_id
1 'polypeptide(L)' 'MTYNKAKPNRQARRLGIKPEEPKREEKKTVSKAAVLSQKAKQAREAQRRITPPGMTYGEYMEYLKDKRQQLEEKKKNIQE' A
#
# COMPACT_ATOMS: atom_id res chain seq x y z
N MET A 1 37.85 -20.94 3.72
CA MET A 1 37.76 -20.37 5.08
C MET A 1 36.66 -19.32 5.08
N THR A 2 35.48 -19.63 5.61
CA THR A 2 34.36 -18.68 5.68
C THR A 2 34.54 -17.80 6.91
N TYR A 3 34.85 -16.52 6.68
CA TYR A 3 34.97 -15.54 7.76
C TYR A 3 33.56 -15.13 8.21
N ASN A 4 33.07 -15.74 9.31
CA ASN A 4 31.81 -15.32 9.91
C ASN A 4 32.03 -14.02 10.71
N LYS A 5 31.62 -12.90 10.11
CA LYS A 5 31.80 -11.54 10.66
C LYS A 5 31.07 -11.31 11.98
N ALA A 6 30.04 -12.09 12.27
CA ALA A 6 29.23 -11.97 13.49
C ALA A 6 29.85 -12.68 14.71
N LYS A 7 30.67 -13.72 14.49
CA LYS A 7 31.38 -14.46 15.54
C LYS A 7 32.83 -14.65 15.10
N PRO A 8 33.75 -13.74 15.48
CA PRO A 8 35.14 -13.82 15.04
C PRO A 8 35.75 -15.15 15.49
N ASN A 9 36.30 -15.88 14.52
CA ASN A 9 37.02 -17.11 14.76
C ASN A 9 38.33 -16.85 15.52
N ARG A 10 39.02 -17.91 15.98
CA ARG A 10 40.20 -17.79 16.85
C ARG A 10 41.34 -16.94 16.25
N GLN A 11 41.55 -17.02 14.93
CA GLN A 11 42.55 -16.21 14.24
C GLN A 11 42.16 -14.73 14.24
N ALA A 12 40.90 -14.43 13.93
CA ALA A 12 40.37 -13.07 13.96
C ALA A 12 40.50 -12.41 15.35
N ARG A 13 40.22 -13.18 16.42
CA ARG A 13 40.42 -12.74 17.80
C ARG A 13 41.89 -12.43 18.12
N ARG A 14 42.81 -13.29 17.66
CA ARG A 14 44.26 -13.07 17.81
C ARG A 14 44.74 -11.81 17.09
N LEU A 15 44.14 -11.51 15.95
CA LEU A 15 44.42 -10.31 15.15
C LEU A 15 43.69 -9.06 15.67
N GLY A 16 42.98 -9.15 16.79
CA GLY A 16 42.28 -8.00 17.39
C GLY A 16 41.07 -7.51 16.59
N ILE A 17 40.56 -8.29 15.63
CA ILE A 17 39.42 -7.89 14.80
C ILE A 17 38.14 -7.97 15.65
N LYS A 18 37.55 -6.81 15.94
CA LYS A 18 36.27 -6.74 16.65
C LYS A 18 35.14 -7.22 15.74
N PRO A 19 34.11 -7.90 16.29
CA PRO A 19 32.89 -8.18 15.54
C PRO A 19 32.33 -6.87 14.98
N GLU A 20 31.95 -6.87 13.71
CA GLU A 20 31.24 -5.73 13.14
C GLU A 20 29.88 -5.65 13.86
N GLU A 21 29.60 -4.52 14.51
CA GLU A 21 28.25 -4.28 15.01
C GLU A 21 27.29 -4.38 13.83
N PRO A 22 26.15 -5.06 13.97
CA PRO A 22 25.16 -5.08 12.90
C PRO A 22 24.82 -3.64 12.59
N LYS A 23 25.22 -3.18 11.39
CA LYS A 23 24.87 -1.85 10.91
C LYS A 23 23.38 -1.71 11.08
N ARG A 24 22.96 -0.85 12.01
CA ARG A 24 21.57 -0.41 12.06
C ARG A 24 21.38 0.37 10.79
N GLU A 25 21.01 -0.33 9.72
CA GLU A 25 20.42 0.32 8.57
C GLU A 25 19.31 1.19 9.14
N GLU A 26 19.47 2.51 9.02
CA GLU A 26 18.41 3.46 9.32
C GLU A 26 17.28 3.14 8.36
N LYS A 27 16.40 2.21 8.77
CA LYS A 27 15.16 1.96 8.08
C LYS A 27 14.48 3.31 8.05
N LYS A 28 14.34 3.90 6.87
CA LYS A 28 13.53 5.10 6.66
C LYS A 28 12.11 4.74 7.10
N THR A 29 11.81 4.92 8.38
CA THR A 29 10.52 4.58 8.95
C THR A 29 9.58 5.70 8.54
N VAL A 30 8.92 5.52 7.40
CA VAL A 30 7.80 6.37 7.03
C VAL A 30 6.78 6.25 8.15
N SER A 31 6.44 7.36 8.80
CA SER A 31 5.51 7.35 9.92
C SER A 31 4.15 6.81 9.47
N LYS A 32 3.44 6.12 10.37
CA LYS A 32 2.10 5.58 10.06
C LYS A 32 1.15 6.66 9.53
N ALA A 33 1.25 7.88 10.05
CA ALA A 33 0.50 9.04 9.58
C ALA A 33 0.83 9.42 8.14
N ALA A 34 2.11 9.41 7.75
CA ALA A 34 2.52 9.70 6.38
C ALA A 34 1.99 8.63 5.40
N VAL A 35 2.04 7.35 5.77
CA VAL A 35 1.46 6.25 4.97
C VAL A 35 -0.05 6.44 4.80
N LEU A 36 -0.77 6.77 5.88
CA LEU A 36 -2.22 7.01 5.82
C LEU A 36 -2.57 8.22 4.94
N SER A 37 -1.81 9.32 5.05
CA SER A 37 -1.99 10.51 4.21
C SER A 37 -1.77 10.20 2.73
N GLN A 38 -0.75 9.41 2.39
CA GLN A 38 -0.50 8.98 1.01
C GLN A 38 -1.66 8.14 0.47
N LYS A 39 -2.18 7.18 1.25
CA LYS A 39 -3.35 6.39 0.86
C LYS A 39 -4.60 7.24 0.66
N ALA A 40 -4.84 8.22 1.54
CA ALA A 40 -5.98 9.12 1.41
C ALA A 40 -5.90 9.96 0.12
N LYS A 41 -4.70 10.42 -0.27
CA LYS A 41 -4.49 11.13 -1.54
C LYS A 41 -4.78 10.23 -2.74
N GLN A 42 -4.24 9.00 -2.74
CA GLN A 42 -4.50 8.02 -3.80
C GLN A 42 -6.00 7.71 -3.96
N ALA A 43 -6.72 7.55 -2.85
CA ALA A 43 -8.17 7.31 -2.88
C ALA A 43 -8.92 8.49 -3.51
N ARG A 44 -8.59 9.73 -3.14
CA ARG A 44 -9.21 10.93 -3.72
C ARG A 44 -8.90 11.08 -5.21
N GLU A 45 -7.67 10.78 -5.63
CA GLU A 45 -7.32 10.79 -7.05
C GLU A 45 -8.10 9.72 -7.84
N ALA A 46 -8.21 8.51 -7.30
CA ALA A 46 -9.00 7.46 -7.92
C ALA A 46 -10.48 7.87 -8.07
N GLN A 47 -11.07 8.45 -7.02
CA GLN A 47 -12.43 9.01 -7.07
C GLN A 47 -12.56 10.05 -8.18
N ARG A 48 -11.64 11.01 -8.28
CA ARG A 48 -11.67 12.04 -9.34
C ARG A 48 -11.55 11.47 -10.75
N ARG A 49 -10.78 10.38 -10.94
CA ARG A 49 -10.62 9.74 -12.26
C ARG A 49 -11.88 9.04 -12.73
N ILE A 50 -12.66 8.47 -11.82
CA ILE A 50 -13.88 7.72 -12.16
C ILE A 50 -15.15 8.57 -12.10
N THR A 51 -15.14 9.66 -11.34
CA THR A 51 -16.29 10.56 -11.21
C THR A 51 -16.42 11.41 -12.48
N PRO A 52 -17.58 11.40 -13.14
CA PRO A 52 -17.83 12.27 -14.29
C PRO A 52 -17.69 13.75 -13.95
N PRO A 53 -17.29 14.60 -14.91
CA PRO A 53 -17.25 16.05 -14.69
C PRO A 53 -18.66 16.59 -14.36
N GLY A 54 -18.73 17.52 -13.41
CA GLY A 54 -20.01 18.10 -12.96
C GLY A 54 -20.76 17.27 -11.91
N MET A 55 -20.20 16.15 -11.44
CA MET A 55 -20.73 15.38 -10.31
C MET A 55 -19.69 15.21 -9.22
N THR A 56 -20.15 15.06 -7.98
CA THR A 56 -19.35 14.56 -6.86
C THR A 56 -19.29 13.04 -6.88
N TYR A 57 -18.27 12.46 -6.24
CA TYR A 57 -18.17 11.00 -6.13
C TYR A 57 -19.38 10.37 -5.43
N GLY A 58 -19.98 11.07 -4.46
CA GLY A 58 -21.19 10.62 -3.77
C GLY A 58 -22.39 10.51 -4.72
N GLU A 59 -22.68 11.57 -5.46
CA GLU A 59 -23.75 11.60 -6.47
C GLU A 59 -23.53 10.54 -7.55
N TYR A 60 -22.28 10.36 -8.00
CA TYR A 60 -21.95 9.31 -8.97
C TYR A 60 -22.22 7.90 -8.41
N MET A 61 -21.93 7.65 -7.13
CA MET A 61 -22.22 6.36 -6.52
C MET A 61 -23.72 6.08 -6.40
N GLU A 62 -24.54 7.10 -6.15
CA GLU A 62 -26.01 6.97 -6.17
C GLU A 62 -26.52 6.69 -7.58
N TYR A 63 -26.05 7.44 -8.58
CA TYR A 63 -26.37 7.20 -9.99
C TYR A 63 -26.08 5.75 -10.42
N LEU A 64 -24.93 5.20 -10.00
CA LEU A 64 -24.57 3.82 -10.32
C LEU A 64 -25.48 2.78 -9.64
N LYS A 65 -26.01 3.07 -8.44
CA LYS A 65 -26.98 2.19 -7.76
C LYS A 65 -28.29 2.15 -8.52
N ASP A 66 -28.83 3.31 -8.88
CA ASP A 66 -30.09 3.41 -9.61
C ASP A 66 -29.99 2.72 -10.98
N LYS A 67 -28.85 2.93 -11.68
CA LYS A 67 -28.57 2.23 -12.94
C LYS A 67 -28.53 0.72 -12.78
N ARG A 68 -27.96 0.21 -11.68
CA ARG A 68 -27.94 -1.23 -11.41
C ARG A 68 -29.34 -1.78 -11.22
N GLN A 69 -30.16 -1.11 -10.42
CA GLN A 69 -31.54 -1.53 -10.15
C GLN A 69 -32.36 -1.59 -11.44
N GLN A 70 -32.29 -0.56 -12.30
CA GLN A 70 -32.96 -0.56 -13.59
C GLN A 70 -32.53 -1.73 -14.49
N LEU A 71 -31.25 -2.10 -14.46
CA LEU A 71 -30.75 -3.24 -15.24
C LEU A 71 -31.23 -4.57 -14.67
N GLU A 72 -31.33 -4.70 -13.35
CA GLU A 72 -31.89 -5.88 -12.70
C GLU A 72 -33.39 -6.05 -13.01
N GLU A 73 -34.16 -4.96 -12.94
CA GLU A 73 -35.58 -4.95 -13.33
C GLU A 73 -35.76 -5.32 -14.79
N LYS A 74 -34.96 -4.75 -15.70
CA LYS A 74 -34.99 -5.11 -17.13
C LYS A 74 -34.64 -6.58 -17.37
N LYS A 75 -33.65 -7.12 -16.65
CA LYS A 75 -33.29 -8.54 -16.77
C LYS A 75 -34.43 -9.44 -16.32
N LYS A 76 -35.11 -9.08 -15.23
CA LYS A 76 -36.25 -9.83 -14.72
C LYS A 76 -37.41 -9.84 -15.72
N ASN A 77 -37.73 -8.69 -16.29
CA ASN A 77 -38.81 -8.56 -17.28
C ASN A 77 -38.53 -9.26 -18.63
N ILE A 78 -37.29 -9.65 -18.91
CA ILE A 78 -36.90 -10.42 -20.11
C ILE A 78 -37.01 -11.94 -19.85
N GLN A 79 -37.03 -12.36 -18.58
CA GLN A 79 -37.08 -13.77 -18.18
C GLN A 79 -38.49 -14.28 -17.85
N GLU A 80 -39.47 -13.39 -17.71
CA GLU A 80 -40.92 -13.69 -17.65
C GLU A 80 -41.55 -13.68 -19.05
#